data_AF-A0A540NB49-F1
#
_entry.id   AF-A0A540NB49-F1
#
_cell.length_a   1.000
_cell.length_b   1.000
_cell.length_c   1.000
_cell.angle_alpha   90.00
_cell.angle_beta   90.00
_cell.angle_gamma   90.00
#
_symmetry.space_group_name_H-M   'P 1'
#
loop_
_entity.id
_entity.type
_entity.pdbx_description
1 polymer ?
#
loop_
_entity_poly.entity_id
_entity_poly.type
_entity_poly.pdbx_seq_one_letter_code
_entity_poly.pdbx_strand_id
1 'polypeptide(L)'
;MGKRVVFLKQLSSGLLLVTGPFKINGVPLRRVNQSYVIGTSTKIDISGVNVDKFDDKYFAKEVQKKKKKGEGEFLEVEIEVRKEDQKAVDTPLIECINTIADMKEYLAARFSLKQGMKLHELVF
;
A
#
# COMPACT_ATOMS: atom_id res chain seq x y z
N MET A 1 -2.48 -1.41 12.60
CA MET A 1 -2.13 -2.83 12.39
C MET A 1 -3.42 -3.57 12.03
N GLY A 2 -3.37 -4.59 11.17
CA GLY A 2 -4.58 -5.28 10.67
C GLY A 2 -5.34 -4.56 9.55
N LYS A 3 -4.72 -3.62 8.83
CA LYS A 3 -5.34 -3.03 7.63
C LYS A 3 -5.20 -4.02 6.46
N ARG A 4 -6.25 -4.15 5.65
CA ARG A 4 -6.24 -4.94 4.42
C ARG A 4 -5.71 -4.08 3.28
N VAL A 5 -4.76 -4.59 2.52
CA VAL A 5 -4.06 -3.87 1.46
C VAL A 5 -3.98 -4.74 0.22
N VAL A 6 -3.81 -4.10 -0.93
CA VAL A 6 -3.62 -4.75 -2.22
C VAL A 6 -2.12 -4.84 -2.51
N PHE A 7 -1.68 -6.02 -2.88
CA PHE A 7 -0.33 -6.28 -3.35
C PHE A 7 -0.20 -5.89 -4.82
N LEU A 8 0.84 -5.13 -5.16
CA LEU A 8 1.07 -4.68 -6.53
C LEU A 8 2.22 -5.44 -7.21
N LYS A 9 3.41 -5.40 -6.59
CA LYS A 9 4.65 -5.94 -7.17
C LYS A 9 5.63 -6.30 -6.06
N GLN A 10 6.46 -7.31 -6.30
CA GLN A 10 7.64 -7.58 -5.48
C GLN A 10 8.83 -6.77 -6.01
N LEU A 11 9.48 -6.02 -5.12
CA LEU A 11 10.66 -5.22 -5.46
C LEU A 11 11.92 -6.08 -5.50
N SER A 12 12.99 -5.55 -6.10
CA SER A 12 14.28 -6.23 -6.21
C SER A 12 14.89 -6.62 -4.87
N SER A 13 14.59 -5.85 -3.81
CA SER A 13 14.99 -6.14 -2.43
C SER A 13 14.25 -7.32 -1.78
N GLY A 14 13.24 -7.88 -2.44
CA GLY A 14 12.33 -8.88 -1.87
C GLY A 14 11.19 -8.28 -1.03
N LEU A 15 11.16 -6.95 -0.84
CA LEU A 15 10.04 -6.26 -0.19
C LEU A 15 8.82 -6.20 -1.11
N LEU A 16 7.63 -6.22 -0.53
CA LEU A 16 6.37 -6.12 -1.25
C LEU A 16 5.97 -4.65 -1.36
N LEU A 17 5.69 -4.20 -2.58
CA LEU A 17 5.01 -2.94 -2.83
C LEU A 17 3.50 -3.16 -2.64
N VAL A 18 2.94 -2.47 -1.66
CA VAL A 18 1.51 -2.54 -1.34
C VAL A 18 0.88 -1.16 -1.39
N THR A 19 -0.39 -1.11 -1.78
CA THR A 19 -1.25 0.06 -1.64
C THR A 19 -2.57 -0.37 -1.00
N GLY A 20 -3.10 0.44 -0.09
CA GLY A 20 -4.51 0.35 0.27
C GLY A 20 -5.12 1.66 -0.16
N PRO A 21 -6.00 1.71 -1.17
CA PRO A 21 -6.44 2.97 -1.78
C PRO A 21 -6.64 4.04 -0.74
N PHE A 22 -5.90 5.13 -0.86
CA PHE A 22 -5.73 6.07 0.24
C PHE A 22 -7.09 6.65 0.68
N LYS A 23 -8.02 6.78 -0.26
CA LYS A 23 -9.41 7.17 -0.04
C LYS A 23 -10.24 6.16 0.79
N ILE A 24 -9.91 4.86 0.75
CA ILE A 24 -10.66 3.79 1.41
C ILE A 24 -10.14 3.55 2.83
N ASN A 25 -8.83 3.34 2.99
CA ASN A 25 -8.27 2.90 4.28
C ASN A 25 -7.06 3.74 4.74
N GLY A 26 -6.69 4.77 3.99
CA GLY A 26 -5.60 5.69 4.34
C GLY A 26 -4.22 5.02 4.41
N VAL A 27 -3.95 4.01 3.57
CA VAL A 27 -2.62 3.39 3.46
C VAL A 27 -1.94 3.87 2.18
N PRO A 28 -0.95 4.76 2.26
CA PRO A 28 -0.22 5.17 1.06
C PRO A 28 0.60 4.00 0.52
N LEU A 29 1.07 4.13 -0.72
CA LEU A 29 2.09 3.28 -1.32
C LEU A 29 3.25 3.10 -0.35
N ARG A 30 3.49 1.84 0.01
CA ARG A 30 4.47 1.48 1.03
C ARG A 30 5.13 0.16 0.71
N ARG A 31 6.39 0.05 1.11
CA ARG A 31 7.14 -1.22 1.13
C ARG A 31 6.89 -1.96 2.43
N VAL A 32 6.55 -3.24 2.35
CA VAL A 32 6.30 -4.11 3.52
C VAL A 32 7.06 -5.42 3.35
N ASN A 33 7.61 -5.94 4.45
CA ASN A 33 8.25 -7.27 4.45
C ASN A 33 7.18 -8.37 4.44
N GLN A 34 7.36 -9.35 3.55
CA GLN A 34 6.45 -10.49 3.38
C GLN A 34 6.13 -11.23 4.69
N SER A 35 7.07 -11.30 5.63
CA SER A 35 6.91 -12.02 6.91
C SER A 35 5.85 -11.40 7.83
N TYR A 36 5.46 -10.14 7.57
CA TYR A 36 4.45 -9.41 8.35
C TYR A 36 3.11 -9.27 7.63
N VAL A 37 2.93 -9.98 6.51
CA VAL A 37 1.71 -9.94 5.70
C VAL A 37 1.07 -11.32 5.72
N ILE A 38 -0.26 -11.35 5.81
CA ILE A 38 -1.05 -12.57 5.60
C ILE A 38 -1.59 -12.50 4.17
N GLY A 39 -1.18 -13.44 3.33
CA GLY A 39 -1.74 -13.57 1.98
C GLY A 39 -3.16 -14.12 2.08
N THR A 40 -4.13 -13.38 1.57
CA THR A 40 -5.53 -13.82 1.49
C THR A 40 -5.82 -14.48 0.14
N SER A 41 -6.85 -15.31 0.09
CA SER A 41 -7.32 -15.98 -1.13
C SER A 41 -8.00 -15.05 -2.14
N THR A 42 -8.45 -13.87 -1.70
CA THR A 42 -9.07 -12.86 -2.57
C THR A 42 -8.06 -12.27 -3.55
N LYS A 43 -8.39 -12.32 -4.85
CA LYS A 43 -7.58 -11.78 -5.94
C LYS A 43 -8.33 -10.64 -6.63
N ILE A 44 -7.59 -9.60 -6.98
CA ILE A 44 -8.07 -8.47 -7.79
C ILE A 44 -7.21 -8.49 -9.05
N ASP A 45 -7.82 -8.25 -10.21
CA ASP A 45 -7.05 -8.02 -11.43
C ASP A 45 -6.43 -6.61 -11.39
N ILE A 46 -5.11 -6.54 -11.54
CA ILE A 46 -4.30 -5.33 -11.42
C ILE A 46 -3.62 -5.00 -12.77
N SER A 47 -4.00 -5.70 -13.85
CA SER A 47 -3.44 -5.52 -15.20
C SER A 47 -3.47 -4.07 -15.71
N GLY A 48 -4.45 -3.26 -15.29
CA GLY A 48 -4.57 -1.85 -15.65
C GLY A 48 -3.73 -0.86 -14.83
N VAL A 49 -2.98 -1.31 -13.83
CA VAL A 49 -2.23 -0.43 -12.92
C VAL A 49 -0.75 -0.40 -13.29
N ASN A 50 -0.26 0.77 -13.69
CA ASN A 50 1.15 0.96 -13.99
C ASN A 50 1.97 1.15 -12.69
N VAL A 51 2.92 0.25 -12.47
CA VAL A 51 3.82 0.25 -11.30
C VAL A 51 5.31 0.29 -11.66
N ASP A 52 5.66 0.51 -12.92
CA ASP A 52 7.05 0.46 -13.39
C ASP A 52 7.93 1.57 -12.82
N LYS A 53 7.33 2.69 -12.42
CA LYS A 53 8.01 3.82 -11.80
C LYS A 53 8.54 3.51 -10.39
N PHE A 54 7.97 2.52 -9.70
CA PHE A 54 8.22 2.28 -8.27
C PHE A 54 9.29 1.22 -8.04
N ASP A 55 10.49 1.67 -7.68
CA ASP A 55 11.61 0.82 -7.28
C ASP A 55 12.06 1.08 -5.84
N ASP A 56 12.96 0.25 -5.33
CA ASP A 56 13.52 0.40 -3.98
C ASP A 56 14.17 1.76 -3.71
N LYS A 57 14.70 2.41 -4.77
CA LYS A 57 15.29 3.75 -4.71
C LYS A 57 14.26 4.83 -4.48
N TYR A 58 13.05 4.69 -5.03
CA TYR A 58 11.96 5.65 -4.87
C TYR A 58 11.56 5.83 -3.41
N PHE A 59 11.63 4.74 -2.63
CA PHE A 59 11.27 4.73 -1.21
C PHE A 59 12.48 4.81 -0.28
N ALA A 60 13.69 5.00 -0.81
CA ALA A 60 14.87 5.17 0.04
C ALA A 60 14.74 6.50 0.78
N LYS A 61 14.91 6.47 2.10
CA LYS A 61 15.02 7.72 2.86
C LYS A 61 16.32 8.38 2.47
N GLU A 62 16.28 9.61 2.00
CA GLU A 62 17.48 10.42 1.92
C GLU A 62 18.06 10.59 3.33
N VAL A 63 19.24 10.01 3.55
CA VAL A 63 19.95 10.16 4.82
C VAL A 63 20.57 11.55 4.81
N GLN A 64 19.84 12.54 5.33
CA GLN A 64 20.37 13.88 5.55
C GLN A 64 21.55 13.78 6.53
N LYS A 65 22.79 13.83 5.99
CA LYS A 65 23.96 14.16 6.79
C LYS A 65 23.76 15.58 7.28
N LYS A 66 23.38 15.75 8.56
CA LYS A 66 23.19 17.04 9.26
C LYS A 66 23.94 18.20 8.58
N LYS A 67 23.25 18.95 7.72
CA LYS A 67 23.72 20.24 7.21
C LYS A 67 22.67 21.29 7.56
N LYS A 68 23.17 22.46 7.94
CA LYS A 68 22.43 23.55 8.61
C LYS A 68 21.25 24.06 7.77
N LYS A 69 20.08 24.18 8.42
CA LYS A 69 18.93 25.07 8.16
C LYS A 69 18.72 25.52 6.70
N GLY A 70 17.77 24.88 6.03
CA GLY A 70 17.15 25.33 4.78
C GLY A 70 16.26 24.26 4.13
N GLU A 71 15.40 23.58 4.91
CA GLU A 71 14.75 22.31 4.49
C GLU A 71 13.22 22.39 4.28
N GLY A 72 12.64 23.59 4.19
CA GLY A 72 11.19 23.75 4.01
C GLY A 72 10.70 23.35 2.60
N GLU A 73 11.33 23.91 1.57
CA GLU A 73 10.81 23.81 0.19
C GLU A 73 11.05 22.44 -0.47
N PHE A 74 12.16 21.76 -0.17
CA PHE A 74 12.48 20.46 -0.78
C PHE A 74 11.59 19.31 -0.28
N LEU A 75 11.18 19.34 1.00
CA LEU A 75 10.28 18.33 1.55
C LEU A 75 8.84 18.49 1.05
N GLU A 76 8.40 19.72 0.80
CA GLU A 76 7.05 19.98 0.31
C GLU A 76 6.85 19.45 -1.12
N VAL A 77 7.83 19.67 -2.01
CA VAL A 77 7.78 19.17 -3.39
C VAL A 77 7.76 17.63 -3.44
N GLU A 78 8.55 16.95 -2.60
CA GLU A 78 8.56 15.47 -2.58
C GLU A 78 7.23 14.87 -2.09
N ILE A 79 6.57 15.54 -1.14
CA ILE A 79 5.25 15.14 -0.63
C ILE A 79 4.17 15.33 -1.71
N GLU A 80 4.25 16.38 -2.52
CA GLU A 80 3.31 16.63 -3.62
C GLU A 80 3.43 15.57 -4.72
N VAL A 81 4.64 15.25 -5.16
CA VAL A 81 4.88 14.20 -6.17
C VAL A 81 4.32 12.85 -5.69
N ARG A 82 4.54 12.49 -4.42
CA ARG A 82 4.01 11.24 -3.86
C ARG A 82 2.48 11.22 -3.80
N LYS A 83 1.81 12.37 -3.61
CA LYS A 83 0.35 12.46 -3.64
C LYS A 83 -0.20 12.27 -5.05
N GLU A 84 0.49 12.78 -6.06
CA GLU A 84 0.11 12.60 -7.47
C GLU A 84 0.30 11.16 -7.92
N ASP A 85 1.45 10.56 -7.61
CA ASP A 85 1.75 9.16 -7.87
C ASP A 85 0.72 8.23 -7.20
N GLN A 86 0.32 8.54 -5.96
CA GLN A 86 -0.73 7.81 -5.27
C GLN A 86 -2.07 7.89 -6.01
N LYS A 87 -2.47 9.08 -6.49
CA LYS A 87 -3.73 9.25 -7.23
C LYS A 87 -3.71 8.48 -8.54
N ALA A 88 -2.58 8.48 -9.25
CA ALA A 88 -2.41 7.78 -10.51
C ALA A 88 -2.59 6.26 -10.36
N VAL A 89 -2.08 5.68 -9.25
CA VAL A 89 -2.25 4.25 -8.93
C VAL A 89 -3.63 3.94 -8.37
N ASP A 90 -4.15 4.80 -7.49
CA ASP A 90 -5.43 4.53 -6.81
C ASP A 90 -6.63 4.64 -7.75
N THR A 91 -6.59 5.50 -8.76
CA THR A 91 -7.72 5.71 -9.69
C THR A 91 -8.13 4.42 -10.41
N PRO A 92 -7.24 3.75 -11.19
CA PRO A 92 -7.59 2.49 -11.85
C PRO A 92 -7.89 1.38 -10.83
N LEU A 93 -7.18 1.35 -9.70
CA LEU A 93 -7.36 0.30 -8.70
C LEU A 93 -8.71 0.41 -7.97
N ILE A 94 -9.22 1.62 -7.74
CA ILE A 94 -10.57 1.86 -7.19
C ILE A 94 -11.64 1.42 -8.19
N GLU A 95 -11.46 1.65 -9.49
CA GLU A 95 -12.39 1.17 -10.52
C GLU A 95 -12.49 -0.35 -10.47
N CYS A 96 -11.36 -1.07 -10.44
CA CYS A 96 -11.33 -2.52 -10.27
C CYS A 96 -12.02 -2.98 -8.97
N ILE A 97 -11.75 -2.30 -7.85
CA ILE A 97 -12.38 -2.64 -6.55
C ILE A 97 -13.89 -2.47 -6.58
N ASN A 98 -14.40 -1.43 -7.23
CA ASN A 98 -15.84 -1.16 -7.29
C ASN A 98 -16.61 -2.19 -8.14
N THR A 99 -15.92 -2.92 -9.02
CA THR A 99 -16.56 -4.03 -9.77
C THR A 99 -16.85 -5.24 -8.91
N ILE A 100 -16.12 -5.41 -7.80
CA ILE A 100 -16.28 -6.53 -6.88
C ILE A 100 -17.21 -6.09 -5.74
N ALA A 101 -18.32 -6.82 -5.57
CA ALA A 101 -19.27 -6.55 -4.49
C ALA A 101 -18.58 -6.54 -3.11
N ASP A 102 -18.95 -5.58 -2.27
CA ASP A 102 -18.49 -5.39 -0.89
C ASP A 102 -16.97 -5.23 -0.68
N MET A 103 -16.17 -5.20 -1.74
CA MET A 103 -14.70 -5.18 -1.63
C MET A 103 -14.19 -3.86 -1.03
N LYS A 104 -14.89 -2.76 -1.28
CA LYS A 104 -14.60 -1.46 -0.67
C LYS A 104 -14.76 -1.51 0.85
N GLU A 105 -15.83 -2.14 1.33
CA GLU A 105 -16.09 -2.32 2.77
C GLU A 105 -15.09 -3.29 3.40
N TYR A 106 -14.79 -4.37 2.68
CA TYR A 106 -13.75 -5.32 3.08
C TYR A 106 -12.40 -4.62 3.29
N LEU A 107 -11.95 -3.78 2.36
CA LEU A 107 -10.68 -3.05 2.47
C LEU A 107 -10.67 -1.94 3.53
N ALA A 108 -11.83 -1.33 3.80
CA ALA A 108 -12.00 -0.33 4.86
C ALA A 108 -11.96 -0.96 6.26
N ALA A 109 -12.50 -2.18 6.39
CA ALA A 109 -12.53 -2.92 7.65
C ALA A 109 -11.13 -3.37 8.10
N ARG A 110 -10.92 -3.35 9.41
CA ARG A 110 -9.68 -3.86 10.03
C ARG A 110 -9.86 -5.33 10.43
N PHE A 111 -8.82 -6.12 10.19
CA PHE A 111 -8.71 -7.46 10.72
C PHE A 111 -8.40 -7.39 12.23
N SER A 112 -9.22 -8.08 13.01
CA SER A 112 -8.99 -8.35 14.42
C SER A 112 -9.53 -9.75 14.74
N LEU A 113 -8.89 -10.41 15.70
CA LEU A 113 -9.41 -11.66 16.25
C LEU A 113 -10.43 -11.31 17.33
N LYS A 114 -11.62 -11.91 17.23
CA LYS A 114 -12.63 -11.86 18.29
C LYS A 114 -12.42 -13.03 19.25
N GLN A 115 -12.98 -12.90 20.45
CA GLN A 115 -12.97 -13.99 21.43
C GLN A 115 -13.58 -15.26 20.81
N GLY A 116 -12.86 -16.38 20.92
CA GLY A 116 -13.25 -17.67 20.34
C GLY A 116 -12.72 -17.94 18.93
N MET A 117 -12.16 -16.96 18.22
CA MET A 117 -11.54 -17.19 16.91
C MET A 117 -10.10 -17.70 17.08
N LYS A 118 -9.79 -18.91 16.59
CA LYS A 118 -8.44 -19.45 16.61
C LYS A 118 -7.77 -19.30 15.25
N LEU A 119 -6.55 -18.75 15.24
CA LEU A 119 -5.84 -18.42 14.00
C LEU A 119 -5.61 -19.63 13.08
N HIS A 120 -5.32 -20.80 13.66
CA HIS A 120 -5.07 -22.03 12.90
C HIS A 120 -6.33 -22.66 12.29
N GLU A 121 -7.52 -22.22 12.70
CA GLU A 121 -8.80 -22.66 12.12
C GLU A 121 -9.27 -21.72 11.00
N LEU A 122 -8.66 -20.53 10.88
CA LEU A 122 -9.04 -19.55 9.85
C LEU A 122 -8.37 -19.86 8.52
N VAL A 123 -9.15 -19.75 7.46
CA VAL A 123 -8.67 -19.76 6.07
C VAL A 123 -8.62 -18.32 5.59
N PHE A 124 -7.45 -17.92 5.08
CA PHE A 124 -7.19 -16.56 4.60
C PHE A 124 -7.33 -16.47 3.09
#